data_AF-A0A956AQW2-F1
#
_entry.id   AF-A0A956AQW2-F1
#
_cell.length_a   1.000
_cell.length_b   1.000
_cell.length_c   1.000
_cell.angle_alpha   90.00
_cell.angle_beta   90.00
_cell.angle_gamma   90.00
#
_symmetry.space_group_name_H-M   'P 1'
#
loop_
_entity.id
_entity.type
_entity.pdbx_description
1 polymer ?
#
loop_
_entity_poly.entity_id
_entity_poly.type
_entity_poly.pdbx_seq_one_letter_code
_entity_poly.pdbx_strand_id
1 'polypeptide(L)'
;MDRDALARFMRFEHRTFRWNDGEDHSRYEAVESTDAGLRWYRWSHHVELAEGGLQDEALQPYAAYHAEGPLRTLPEDVATKLRDHVAQLLAPRS
;
A
#
# COMPACT_ATOMS: atom_id res chain seq x y z
N MET A 1 19.31 -21.48 6.32
CA MET A 1 18.50 -20.25 6.37
C MET A 1 19.14 -19.29 5.39
N ASP A 2 18.40 -18.90 4.35
CA ASP A 2 18.93 -18.11 3.24
C ASP A 2 19.14 -16.65 3.70
N ARG A 3 20.40 -16.20 3.72
CA ARG A 3 20.77 -14.85 4.20
C ARG A 3 20.20 -13.76 3.30
N ASP A 4 20.06 -14.01 2.01
CA ASP A 4 19.44 -13.08 1.06
C ASP A 4 17.93 -13.00 1.26
N ALA A 5 17.27 -14.12 1.57
CA ALA A 5 15.84 -14.11 1.91
C ALA A 5 15.56 -13.35 3.22
N LEU A 6 16.39 -13.54 4.24
CA LEU A 6 16.27 -12.81 5.51
C LEU A 6 16.58 -11.31 5.34
N ALA A 7 17.59 -10.97 4.55
CA ALA A 7 17.91 -9.57 4.24
C ALA A 7 16.79 -8.89 3.44
N ARG A 8 16.15 -9.60 2.48
CA ARG A 8 14.94 -9.12 1.80
C ARG A 8 13.78 -8.92 2.77
N PHE A 9 13.52 -9.89 3.64
CA PHE A 9 12.47 -9.80 4.65
C PHE A 9 12.68 -8.61 5.61
N MET A 10 13.91 -8.38 6.07
CA MET A 10 14.25 -7.20 6.89
C MET A 10 14.29 -5.88 6.09
N ARG A 11 14.35 -5.93 4.76
CA ARG A 11 14.37 -4.76 3.87
C ARG A 11 12.97 -4.21 3.61
N PHE A 12 11.94 -5.06 3.59
CA PHE A 12 10.58 -4.65 3.30
C PHE A 12 9.78 -4.48 4.59
N GLU A 13 9.84 -3.29 5.18
CA GLU A 13 8.87 -2.91 6.21
C GLU A 13 7.49 -2.78 5.56
N HIS A 14 6.66 -3.80 5.75
CA HIS A 14 5.26 -3.75 5.33
C HIS A 14 4.56 -2.63 6.08
N ARG A 15 4.11 -1.62 5.33
CA ARG A 15 3.47 -0.44 5.85
C ARG A 15 2.14 -0.27 5.16
N THR A 16 1.10 -0.11 5.97
CA THR A 16 -0.23 0.24 5.49
C THR A 16 -0.43 1.74 5.58
N PHE A 17 -0.86 2.34 4.47
CA PHE A 17 -1.31 3.71 4.38
C PHE A 17 -2.82 3.67 4.15
N ARG A 18 -3.59 4.36 4.99
CA ARG A 18 -5.06 4.34 4.97
C ARG A 18 -5.57 5.77 4.82
N TRP A 19 -6.62 5.95 4.04
CA TRP A 19 -7.29 7.22 3.90
C TRP A 19 -8.78 7.04 3.67
N ASN A 20 -9.52 8.07 4.04
CA ASN A 20 -10.92 8.27 3.73
C ASN A 20 -11.13 9.77 3.46
N ASP A 21 -12.24 10.13 2.83
CA ASP A 21 -12.66 11.51 2.58
C ASP A 21 -13.18 12.23 3.84
N GLY A 22 -13.34 11.50 4.94
CA GLY A 22 -13.69 12.01 6.26
C GLY A 22 -15.19 11.96 6.60
N GLU A 23 -16.07 11.58 5.66
CA GLU A 23 -17.50 11.46 5.96
C GLU A 23 -17.85 10.13 6.64
N ASP A 24 -17.11 9.05 6.33
CA ASP A 24 -17.34 7.73 6.90
C ASP A 24 -16.03 7.10 7.37
N HIS A 25 -15.92 6.84 8.68
CA HIS A 25 -14.74 6.18 9.28
C HIS A 25 -14.88 4.66 9.29
N SER A 26 -16.05 4.13 8.96
CA SER A 26 -16.28 2.70 8.83
C SER A 26 -15.70 2.13 7.53
N ARG A 27 -15.45 3.01 6.54
CA ARG A 27 -14.89 2.67 5.24
C ARG A 27 -13.60 3.44 5.02
N TYR A 28 -12.59 2.77 4.47
CA TYR A 28 -11.36 3.44 4.06
C TYR A 28 -10.79 2.77 2.81
N GLU A 29 -10.04 3.56 2.06
CA GLU A 29 -9.10 3.05 1.08
C GLU A 29 -7.76 2.82 1.77
N ALA A 30 -7.04 1.80 1.32
CA ALA A 30 -5.74 1.48 1.83
C ALA A 30 -4.81 0.99 0.73
N VAL A 31 -3.53 1.27 0.95
CA VAL A 31 -2.44 0.68 0.20
C VAL A 31 -1.43 0.12 1.18
N GLU A 32 -1.05 -1.13 0.97
CA GLU A 32 -0.05 -1.82 1.76
C GLU A 32 1.19 -2.09 0.92
N SER A 33 2.35 -1.73 1.44
CA SER A 33 3.62 -2.14 0.82
C SER A 33 3.91 -3.60 1.15
N THR A 34 4.21 -4.40 0.14
CA THR A 34 4.48 -5.84 0.21
C THR A 34 5.76 -6.16 -0.56
N ASP A 35 6.32 -7.35 -0.38
CA ASP A 35 7.46 -7.84 -1.17
C ASP A 35 7.22 -7.77 -2.70
N ALA A 36 5.97 -7.92 -3.13
CA ALA A 36 5.60 -7.94 -4.55
C ALA A 36 5.25 -6.55 -5.12
N GLY A 37 5.08 -5.53 -4.28
CA GLY A 37 4.62 -4.20 -4.68
C GLY A 37 3.61 -3.59 -3.71
N LEU A 38 2.76 -2.72 -4.24
CA LEU A 38 1.71 -2.03 -3.51
C LEU A 38 0.37 -2.76 -3.69
N ARG A 39 -0.20 -3.27 -2.59
CA ARG A 39 -1.53 -3.86 -2.56
C ARG A 39 -2.55 -2.80 -2.20
N TRP A 40 -3.38 -2.43 -3.15
CA TRP A 40 -4.47 -1.48 -3.03
C TRP A 40 -5.76 -2.21 -2.71
N TYR A 41 -6.55 -1.69 -1.78
CA TYR A 41 -7.85 -2.26 -1.45
C TYR A 41 -8.75 -1.23 -0.79
N ARG A 42 -10.05 -1.50 -0.80
CA ARG A 42 -11.04 -0.83 0.05
C ARG A 42 -11.38 -1.74 1.20
N TRP A 43 -11.65 -1.17 2.36
CA TRP A 43 -12.07 -1.92 3.52
C TRP A 43 -13.30 -1.27 4.15
N SER A 44 -14.24 -2.11 4.60
CA SER A 44 -15.45 -1.70 5.31
C SER A 44 -15.61 -2.50 6.60
N HIS A 45 -15.86 -1.81 7.71
CA HIS A 45 -16.18 -2.41 9.02
C HIS A 45 -17.59 -2.98 9.08
N HIS A 46 -18.46 -2.61 8.12
CA HIS A 46 -19.82 -3.12 8.00
C HIS A 46 -19.83 -4.48 7.33
N VAL A 47 -19.34 -5.49 8.04
CA VAL A 47 -19.29 -6.90 7.58
C VAL A 47 -20.67 -7.47 7.26
N GLU A 48 -21.73 -6.86 7.79
CA GLU A 48 -23.12 -7.18 7.53
C GLU A 48 -23.64 -6.70 6.17
N LEU A 49 -22.93 -5.77 5.52
CA LEU A 49 -23.27 -5.28 4.18
C LEU A 49 -22.54 -6.09 3.11
N ALA A 50 -23.11 -6.14 1.90
CA ALA A 50 -22.45 -6.77 0.75
C ALA A 50 -21.06 -6.17 0.45
N GLU A 51 -20.84 -4.92 0.84
CA GLU A 51 -19.59 -4.18 0.70
C GLU A 51 -18.67 -4.32 1.93
N GLY A 52 -19.01 -5.20 2.87
CA GLY A 52 -18.24 -5.46 4.09
C GLY A 52 -16.89 -6.13 3.82
N GLY A 53 -15.90 -5.84 4.66
CA GLY A 53 -14.55 -6.43 4.58
C GLY A 53 -13.70 -5.86 3.45
N LEU A 54 -12.76 -6.68 2.97
CA LEU A 54 -11.80 -6.31 1.91
C LEU A 54 -12.45 -6.39 0.54
N GLN A 55 -12.32 -5.31 -0.22
CA GLN A 55 -12.93 -5.14 -1.55
C GLN A 55 -11.93 -4.53 -2.53
N ASP A 56 -12.17 -4.76 -3.83
CA ASP A 56 -11.43 -4.17 -4.95
C ASP A 56 -9.90 -4.27 -4.82
N GLU A 57 -9.41 -5.46 -4.47
CA GLU A 57 -7.98 -5.69 -4.35
C GLU A 57 -7.27 -5.57 -5.70
N ALA A 58 -6.19 -4.79 -5.72
CA ALA A 58 -5.29 -4.72 -6.86
C ALA A 58 -3.83 -4.68 -6.38
N LEU A 59 -2.97 -5.46 -7.03
CA LEU A 59 -1.52 -5.42 -6.78
C LEU A 59 -0.83 -4.60 -7.88
N GLN A 60 -0.10 -3.57 -7.48
CA GLN A 60 0.71 -2.76 -8.37
C GLN A 60 2.20 -2.97 -8.07
N PRO A 61 2.99 -3.52 -9.00
CA PRO A 61 4.44 -3.60 -8.84
C PRO A 61 5.07 -2.22 -8.61
N TYR A 62 6.13 -2.13 -7.80
CA TYR A 62 6.80 -0.85 -7.53
C TYR A 62 7.30 -0.14 -8.80
N ALA A 63 7.75 -0.90 -9.80
CA ALA A 63 8.16 -0.34 -11.09
C ALA A 63 7.00 0.31 -11.85
N ALA A 64 5.81 -0.32 -11.82
CA ALA A 64 4.60 0.24 -12.43
C ALA A 64 4.14 1.49 -11.67
N TYR A 65 4.16 1.47 -10.33
CA TYR A 65 3.88 2.65 -9.52
C TYR A 65 4.81 3.82 -9.84
N HIS A 66 6.10 3.55 -10.04
CA HIS A 66 7.07 4.58 -10.38
C HIS A 66 6.89 5.13 -11.81
N ALA A 67 6.47 4.30 -12.76
CA ALA A 67 6.29 4.70 -14.15
C ALA A 67 4.94 5.37 -14.42
N GLU A 68 3.87 4.84 -13.84
CA GLU A 68 2.48 5.20 -14.15
C GLU A 68 1.80 6.01 -13.04
N GLY A 69 2.38 6.01 -11.83
CA GLY A 69 1.80 6.65 -10.66
C GLY A 69 0.84 5.73 -9.89
N PRO A 70 0.07 6.27 -8.92
CA PRO A 70 -0.83 5.46 -8.10
C PRO A 70 -2.04 4.93 -8.89
N LEU A 71 -2.49 3.70 -8.59
CA LEU A 71 -3.71 3.14 -9.18
C LEU A 71 -5.00 3.86 -8.74
N ARG A 72 -4.94 4.58 -7.62
CA ARG A 72 -6.09 5.25 -6.99
C ARG A 72 -5.70 6.65 -6.58
N THR A 73 -6.69 7.54 -6.55
CA THR A 73 -6.50 8.90 -6.06
C THR A 73 -6.16 8.85 -4.57
N LEU A 74 -5.08 9.52 -4.19
CA LEU A 74 -4.59 9.60 -2.82
C LEU A 74 -4.67 11.05 -2.35
N PRO A 75 -4.98 11.30 -1.07
CA PRO A 75 -4.68 12.57 -0.44
C PRO A 75 -3.18 12.89 -0.57
N GLU A 76 -2.85 14.17 -0.74
CA GLU A 76 -1.47 14.61 -1.04
C GLU A 76 -0.47 14.18 0.04
N ASP A 77 -0.89 14.20 1.31
CA ASP A 77 -0.05 13.79 2.44
C ASP A 77 0.24 12.29 2.40
N VAL A 78 -0.74 11.48 2.02
CA VAL A 78 -0.58 10.02 1.87
C VAL A 78 0.26 9.70 0.64
N ALA A 79 0.01 10.38 -0.48
CA ALA A 79 0.80 10.23 -1.70
C ALA A 79 2.28 10.53 -1.46
N THR A 80 2.57 11.61 -0.71
CA THR A 80 3.94 11.99 -0.36
C THR A 80 4.61 10.92 0.51
N LYS A 81 3.95 10.49 1.59
CA LYS A 81 4.47 9.44 2.49
C LYS A 81 4.70 8.12 1.76
N LEU A 82 3.79 7.74 0.87
CA LEU A 82 3.88 6.52 0.08
C LEU A 82 5.06 6.58 -0.90
N ARG A 83 5.19 7.70 -1.64
CA ARG A 83 6.30 7.90 -2.57
C ARG A 83 7.65 7.88 -1.85
N ASP A 84 7.76 8.54 -0.71
CA ASP A 84 8.99 8.56 0.09
C ASP A 84 9.34 7.17 0.62
N HIS A 85 8.34 6.38 1.03
CA HIS A 85 8.51 4.99 1.45
C HIS A 85 8.99 4.11 0.29
N VAL A 86 8.34 4.20 -0.88
CA VAL A 86 8.73 3.45 -2.07
C VAL A 86 10.14 3.82 -2.53
N ALA A 87 10.48 5.11 -2.51
CA ALA A 87 11.83 5.58 -2.86
C ALA A 87 12.90 4.99 -1.93
N GLN A 88 12.63 4.92 -0.62
CA GLN A 88 13.54 4.30 0.36
C GLN A 88 13.72 2.79 0.12
N LEU A 89 12.66 2.07 -0.27
CA LEU A 89 12.74 0.65 -0.59
C LEU A 89 13.58 0.38 -1.86
N LEU A 90 13.42 1.23 -2.88
CA LEU A 90 14.10 1.11 -4.16
C LEU A 90 15.54 1.65 -4.15
N ALA A 91 15.89 2.53 -3.20
CA ALA A 91 17.23 3.08 -3.09
C ALA A 91 18.28 1.96 -2.87
N PRO A 92 19.39 1.95 -3.63
CA PRO A 92 20.53 1.10 -3.31
C PRO A 92 21.17 1.61 -2.01
N ARG A 93 21.26 0.76 -0.99
CA ARG A 93 22.06 1.09 0.20
C ARG A 93 23.53 0.87 -0.14
N SER A 94 24.30 1.94 -0.12
CA SER A 94 25.77 1.96 -0.22
C SER A 94 26.44 1.14 0.88
#